data_AF-A0AA88N400-F1
#
_entry.id   AF-A0AA88N400-F1
#
_cell.length_a   1.000
_cell.length_b   1.000
_cell.length_c   1.000
_cell.angle_alpha   90.00
_cell.angle_beta   90.00
_cell.angle_gamma   90.00
#
_symmetry.space_group_name_H-M   'P 1'
#
loop_
_entity.id
_entity.type
_entity.pdbx_description
1 polymer ?
#
loop_
_entity_poly.entity_id
_entity_poly.type
_entity_poly.pdbx_seq_one_letter_code
_entity_poly.pdbx_strand_id
1 'polypeptide(L)'
;MLAGRELLLQDLKKVQQASLEEEYRLAARIAHDNYNQALAADRAQKLKEQQRREEQENLAEVWHTLTSDMMTECAEAAERAAGGGRPPGVLTDRWKGMTREQLNAIHREREASALRDRYWSHWGPQQRDAEKNQEAAWNLHLLKLSKQVEEEEMRAAKLRRDKRLQMDQINMHLAKEQQAYQEYLNKKLYTNKPTKDFFSQFNTTSR
;
A
#
# COMPACT_ATOMS: atom_id res chain seq x y z
N MET A 1 109.89 -78.54 32.25
CA MET A 1 109.73 -77.23 32.95
C MET A 1 109.29 -76.10 32.03
N LEU A 2 109.76 -76.01 30.78
CA LEU A 2 109.41 -74.90 29.86
C LEU A 2 107.97 -74.97 29.29
N ALA A 3 107.53 -76.14 28.83
CA ALA A 3 106.19 -76.33 28.23
C ALA A 3 105.01 -75.98 29.17
N GLY A 4 105.15 -76.24 30.48
CA GLY A 4 104.12 -75.89 31.47
C GLY A 4 104.00 -74.39 31.72
N ARG A 5 105.10 -73.63 31.55
CA ARG A 5 105.09 -72.17 31.70
C ARG A 5 104.46 -71.48 30.50
N GLU A 6 104.65 -72.03 29.29
CA GLU A 6 104.00 -71.54 28.07
C GLU A 6 102.49 -71.77 28.08
N LEU A 7 102.03 -72.93 28.58
CA LEU A 7 100.61 -73.22 28.75
C LEU A 7 99.95 -72.25 29.73
N LEU A 8 100.58 -72.00 30.88
CA LEU A 8 100.10 -71.01 31.86
C LEU A 8 100.02 -69.59 31.28
N LEU A 9 100.99 -69.19 30.44
CA LEU A 9 100.95 -67.88 29.78
C LEU A 9 99.84 -67.78 28.73
N GLN A 10 99.54 -68.88 28.02
CA GLN A 10 98.41 -68.94 27.09
C GLN A 10 97.07 -68.86 27.84
N ASP A 11 96.94 -69.56 28.96
CA ASP A 11 95.72 -69.51 29.77
C ASP A 11 95.50 -68.13 30.40
N LEU A 12 96.56 -67.47 30.86
CA LEU A 12 96.49 -66.11 31.39
C LEU A 12 96.09 -65.10 30.29
N LYS A 13 96.59 -65.26 29.06
CA LYS A 13 96.15 -64.47 27.90
C LYS A 13 94.69 -64.71 27.54
N LYS A 14 94.21 -65.95 27.57
CA LYS A 14 92.80 -66.28 27.32
C LYS A 14 91.87 -65.63 28.35
N VAL A 15 92.26 -65.65 29.63
CA VAL A 15 91.48 -64.97 30.69
C VAL A 15 91.42 -63.47 30.46
N GLN A 16 92.54 -62.83 30.07
CA GLN A 16 92.56 -61.40 29.73
C GLN A 16 91.72 -61.07 28.49
N GLN A 17 91.71 -61.95 27.49
CA GLN A 17 90.87 -61.77 26.30
C GLN A 17 89.39 -61.90 26.66
N ALA A 18 89.02 -62.89 27.46
CA ALA A 18 87.65 -63.08 27.93
C ALA A 18 87.16 -61.89 28.77
N SER A 19 88.00 -61.31 29.65
CA SER A 19 87.62 -60.13 30.43
C SER A 19 87.37 -58.91 29.55
N LEU A 20 88.22 -58.68 28.55
CA LEU A 20 88.03 -57.59 27.59
C LEU A 20 86.78 -57.79 26.73
N GLU A 21 86.51 -59.01 26.28
CA GLU A 21 85.29 -59.33 25.53
C GLU A 21 84.02 -59.07 26.34
N GLU A 22 84.00 -59.41 27.63
CA GLU A 22 82.89 -59.09 28.52
C GLU A 22 82.72 -57.59 28.73
N GLU A 23 83.82 -56.84 28.88
CA GLU A 23 83.77 -55.37 28.94
C GLU A 23 83.19 -54.76 27.65
N TYR A 24 83.59 -55.26 26.48
CA TYR A 24 83.03 -54.82 25.19
C TYR A 24 81.55 -55.17 25.06
N ARG A 25 81.13 -56.37 25.50
CA ARG A 25 79.71 -56.77 25.50
C ARG A 25 78.88 -55.89 26.42
N LEU A 26 79.40 -55.57 27.60
CA LEU A 26 78.75 -54.65 28.54
C LEU A 26 78.65 -53.24 27.96
N ALA A 27 79.73 -52.72 27.38
CA ALA A 27 79.74 -51.41 26.72
C ALA A 27 78.75 -51.35 25.55
N ALA A 28 78.68 -52.40 24.73
CA ALA A 28 77.72 -52.49 23.62
C ALA A 28 76.27 -52.54 24.13
N ARG A 29 75.98 -53.31 25.19
CA ARG A 29 74.64 -53.33 25.81
C ARG A 29 74.25 -51.97 26.36
N ILE A 30 75.13 -51.31 27.10
CA ILE A 30 74.89 -49.96 27.63
C ILE A 30 74.65 -48.96 26.49
N ALA A 31 75.44 -49.03 25.40
CA ALA A 31 75.24 -48.18 24.24
C ALA A 31 73.87 -48.42 23.56
N HIS A 32 73.46 -49.69 23.43
CA HIS A 32 72.14 -50.04 22.91
C HIS A 32 71.00 -49.58 23.82
N ASP A 33 71.14 -49.75 25.13
CA ASP A 33 70.15 -49.29 26.11
C ASP A 33 70.00 -47.77 26.07
N ASN A 34 71.12 -47.04 26.03
CA ASN A 34 71.12 -45.58 25.89
C ASN A 34 70.47 -45.12 24.57
N TYR A 35 70.76 -45.81 23.47
CA TYR A 35 70.14 -45.53 22.17
C TYR A 35 68.62 -45.79 22.20
N ASN A 36 68.20 -46.92 22.77
CA ASN A 36 66.79 -47.27 22.90
C ASN A 36 66.04 -46.28 23.81
N GLN A 37 66.68 -45.83 24.89
CA GLN A 37 66.13 -44.79 25.77
C GLN A 37 65.98 -43.46 25.04
N ALA A 38 66.99 -43.02 24.29
CA ALA A 38 66.92 -41.81 23.48
C ALA A 38 65.82 -41.88 22.41
N LEU A 39 65.70 -43.04 21.74
CA LEU A 39 64.65 -43.28 20.74
C LEU A 39 63.24 -43.28 21.38
N ALA A 40 63.09 -43.86 22.56
CA ALA A 40 61.84 -43.83 23.31
C ALA A 40 61.45 -42.40 23.71
N ALA A 41 62.42 -41.58 24.13
CA ALA A 41 62.19 -40.18 24.47
C ALA A 41 61.77 -39.35 23.24
N ASP A 42 62.45 -39.50 22.09
CA ASP A 42 62.08 -38.83 20.84
C ASP A 42 60.66 -39.22 20.38
N ARG A 43 60.32 -40.51 20.44
CA ARG A 43 58.95 -40.98 20.14
C ARG A 43 57.91 -40.37 21.07
N ALA A 44 58.20 -40.30 22.37
CA ALA A 44 57.29 -39.69 23.34
C ALA A 44 57.11 -38.19 23.11
N GLN A 45 58.17 -37.46 22.71
CA GLN A 45 58.07 -36.05 22.35
C GLN A 45 57.23 -35.86 21.09
N LYS A 46 57.48 -36.63 20.02
CA LYS A 46 56.69 -36.59 18.79
C LYS A 46 55.21 -36.86 19.04
N LEU A 47 54.90 -37.84 19.89
CA LEU A 47 53.51 -38.17 20.23
C LEU A 47 52.82 -37.03 21.00
N LYS A 48 53.53 -36.36 21.93
CA LYS A 48 53.02 -35.16 22.60
C LYS A 48 52.78 -34.01 21.62
N GLU A 49 53.69 -33.80 20.67
CA GLU A 49 53.51 -32.76 19.65
C GLU A 49 52.33 -33.07 18.72
N GLN A 50 52.14 -34.34 18.34
CA GLN A 50 50.99 -34.79 17.57
C GLN A 50 49.69 -34.53 18.32
N GLN A 51 49.59 -34.93 19.59
CA GLN A 51 48.42 -34.67 20.44
C GLN A 51 48.09 -33.17 20.50
N ARG A 52 49.11 -32.31 20.68
CA ARG A 52 48.90 -30.85 20.71
C ARG A 52 48.40 -30.30 19.36
N ARG A 53 48.84 -30.87 18.24
CA ARG A 53 48.35 -30.49 16.91
C ARG A 53 46.91 -30.95 16.70
N GLU A 54 46.60 -32.19 17.05
CA GLU A 54 45.24 -32.73 16.99
C GLU A 54 44.27 -31.90 17.84
N GLU A 55 44.66 -31.52 19.06
CA GLU A 55 43.86 -30.63 19.90
C GLU A 55 43.59 -29.27 19.24
N GLN A 56 44.59 -28.68 18.58
CA GLN A 56 44.43 -27.41 17.86
C GLN A 56 43.55 -27.55 16.62
N GLU A 57 43.72 -28.61 15.85
CA GLU A 57 42.91 -28.91 14.66
C GLU A 57 41.45 -29.17 15.05
N ASN A 58 41.22 -29.95 16.11
CA ASN A 58 39.89 -30.21 16.64
C ASN A 58 39.19 -28.91 17.08
N LEU A 59 39.91 -28.01 17.76
CA LEU A 59 39.36 -26.72 18.16
C LEU A 59 39.04 -25.83 16.95
N ALA A 60 39.90 -25.83 15.94
CA ALA A 60 39.66 -25.09 14.71
C ALA A 60 38.44 -25.63 13.96
N GLU A 61 38.29 -26.95 13.86
CA GLU A 61 37.14 -27.61 13.24
C GLU A 61 35.83 -27.24 13.95
N VAL A 62 35.81 -27.31 15.28
CA VAL A 62 34.65 -26.91 16.09
C VAL A 62 34.31 -25.44 15.83
N TRP A 63 35.31 -24.56 15.83
CA TRP A 63 35.08 -23.14 15.59
C TRP A 63 34.52 -22.89 14.19
N HIS A 64 35.13 -23.45 13.15
CA HIS A 64 34.66 -23.32 11.77
C HIS A 64 33.25 -23.86 11.58
N THR A 65 32.93 -25.00 12.19
CA THR A 65 31.59 -25.59 12.13
C THR A 65 30.56 -24.67 12.76
N LEU A 66 30.85 -24.17 13.98
CA LEU A 66 29.95 -23.26 14.71
C LEU A 66 29.74 -21.94 13.98
N THR A 67 30.78 -21.40 13.34
CA THR A 67 30.68 -20.15 12.57
C THR A 67 30.19 -20.34 11.14
N SER A 68 29.97 -21.57 10.69
CA SER A 68 29.52 -21.83 9.32
C SER A 68 28.11 -21.32 9.09
N ASP A 69 27.82 -20.88 7.86
CA ASP A 69 26.50 -20.38 7.43
C ASP A 69 25.36 -21.37 7.66
N MET A 70 25.67 -22.66 7.72
CA MET A 70 24.71 -23.72 8.01
C MET A 70 24.25 -23.66 9.47
N MET A 71 25.16 -23.39 10.40
CA MET A 71 24.89 -23.38 11.85
C MET A 71 24.41 -22.02 12.35
N THR A 72 24.90 -20.92 11.77
CA THR A 72 24.53 -19.54 12.14
C THR A 72 23.26 -19.04 11.43
N GLU A 73 22.80 -19.79 10.45
CA GLU A 73 21.68 -19.46 9.59
C GLU A 73 21.75 -18.08 8.92
N CYS A 74 22.94 -17.63 8.52
CA CYS A 74 23.17 -16.34 7.86
C CYS A 74 22.15 -16.04 6.74
N ALA A 75 21.41 -14.93 6.87
CA ALA A 75 20.41 -14.50 5.88
C ALA A 75 21.05 -14.04 4.57
N GLU A 76 22.27 -13.48 4.64
CA GLU A 76 23.05 -13.01 3.48
C GLU A 76 23.40 -14.15 2.52
N ALA A 77 23.46 -15.40 2.99
CA ALA A 77 23.72 -16.56 2.14
C ALA A 77 22.65 -16.78 1.06
N ALA A 78 21.45 -16.21 1.27
CA ALA A 78 20.36 -16.23 0.31
C ALA A 78 20.47 -15.11 -0.74
N GLU A 79 21.31 -14.10 -0.52
CA GLU A 79 21.48 -12.99 -1.45
C GLU A 79 22.34 -13.44 -2.64
N ARG A 80 21.83 -13.24 -3.85
CA ARG A 80 22.64 -13.41 -5.05
C ARG A 80 23.52 -12.17 -5.23
N ALA A 81 24.83 -12.37 -5.16
CA ALA A 81 25.81 -11.34 -5.52
C ALA A 81 25.52 -10.80 -6.93
N ALA A 82 25.53 -9.48 -7.08
CA ALA A 82 25.22 -8.76 -8.31
C ALA A 82 26.34 -8.84 -9.38
N GLY A 83 26.97 -10.02 -9.51
CA GLY A 83 27.99 -10.29 -10.53
C GLY A 83 27.39 -10.99 -11.75
N GLY A 84 27.78 -10.57 -12.96
CA GLY A 84 27.42 -11.25 -14.20
C GLY A 84 26.13 -10.79 -14.88
N GLY A 85 25.68 -9.55 -14.64
CA GLY A 85 24.57 -8.94 -15.39
C GLY A 85 23.16 -9.44 -15.04
N ARG A 86 23.02 -10.30 -14.01
CA ARG A 86 21.71 -10.66 -13.44
C ARG A 86 21.27 -9.62 -12.42
N PRO A 87 19.96 -9.30 -12.36
CA PRO A 87 19.44 -8.43 -11.32
C PRO A 87 19.66 -9.05 -9.93
N PRO A 88 19.87 -8.21 -8.91
CA PRO A 88 19.92 -8.66 -7.52
C PRO A 88 18.65 -9.44 -7.20
N GLY A 89 18.80 -10.58 -6.54
CA GLY A 89 17.68 -11.48 -6.27
C GLY A 89 18.02 -12.47 -5.17
N VAL A 90 17.00 -13.19 -4.70
CA VAL A 90 17.15 -14.19 -3.66
C VAL A 90 17.29 -15.57 -4.30
N LEU A 91 18.24 -16.36 -3.80
CA LEU A 91 18.41 -17.76 -4.15
C LEU A 91 17.25 -18.58 -3.56
N THR A 92 16.43 -19.19 -4.42
CA THR A 92 15.22 -19.91 -4.03
C THR A 92 15.50 -21.06 -3.06
N ASP A 93 16.61 -21.76 -3.25
CA ASP A 93 17.07 -22.89 -2.44
C ASP A 93 17.55 -22.48 -1.05
N ARG A 94 17.92 -21.21 -0.86
CA ARG A 94 18.48 -20.68 0.39
C ARG A 94 17.56 -19.70 1.10
N TRP A 95 16.33 -19.55 0.61
CA TRP A 95 15.39 -18.60 1.18
C TRP A 95 14.84 -19.09 2.53
N LYS A 96 15.08 -18.31 3.59
CA LYS A 96 14.66 -18.61 4.98
C LYS A 96 13.51 -17.74 5.49
N GLY A 97 12.82 -17.01 4.62
CA GLY A 97 11.72 -16.11 4.96
C GLY A 97 12.05 -14.62 4.76
N MET A 98 11.12 -13.75 5.17
CA MET A 98 11.26 -12.30 5.03
C MET A 98 12.09 -11.71 6.17
N THR A 99 12.78 -10.60 5.91
CA THR A 99 13.50 -9.88 6.97
C THR A 99 12.52 -9.21 7.92
N ARG A 100 12.96 -8.96 9.17
CA ARG A 100 12.14 -8.25 10.17
C ARG A 100 11.70 -6.87 9.67
N GLU A 101 12.56 -6.20 8.91
CA GLU A 101 12.25 -4.90 8.32
C GLU A 101 11.11 -4.99 7.29
N GLN A 102 11.15 -5.99 6.42
CA GLN A 102 10.08 -6.27 5.45
C GLN A 102 8.76 -6.59 6.16
N LEU A 103 8.79 -7.44 7.18
CA LEU A 103 7.61 -7.76 7.99
C LEU A 103 7.05 -6.50 8.67
N ASN A 104 7.91 -5.68 9.26
CA ASN A 104 7.51 -4.41 9.88
C ASN A 104 6.90 -3.44 8.88
N ALA A 105 7.42 -3.36 7.65
CA ALA A 105 6.83 -2.56 6.59
C ALA A 105 5.41 -3.04 6.24
N ILE A 106 5.23 -4.35 6.09
CA ILE A 106 3.90 -4.96 5.86
C ILE A 106 2.94 -4.65 7.02
N HIS A 107 3.40 -4.74 8.26
CA HIS A 107 2.60 -4.38 9.43
C HIS A 107 2.16 -2.91 9.40
N ARG A 108 3.07 -1.99 9.10
CA ARG A 108 2.76 -0.57 8.96
C ARG A 108 1.76 -0.29 7.84
N GLU A 109 1.92 -0.94 6.70
CA GLU A 109 0.98 -0.79 5.57
C GLU A 109 -0.41 -1.33 5.91
N ARG A 110 -0.50 -2.47 6.60
CA ARG A 110 -1.77 -3.02 7.09
C ARG A 110 -2.44 -2.09 8.08
N GLU A 111 -1.70 -1.55 9.04
CA GLU A 111 -2.21 -0.57 10.01
C GLU A 111 -2.71 0.70 9.32
N ALA A 112 -1.92 1.24 8.38
CA ALA A 112 -2.29 2.42 7.61
C ALA A 112 -3.57 2.17 6.78
N SER A 113 -3.70 0.99 6.17
CA SER A 113 -4.88 0.61 5.40
C SER A 113 -6.10 0.48 6.29
N ALA A 114 -5.98 -0.21 7.43
CA ALA A 114 -7.06 -0.35 8.41
C ALA A 114 -7.51 0.99 9.00
N LEU A 115 -6.60 1.95 9.19
CA LEU A 115 -6.95 3.32 9.59
C LEU A 115 -7.72 4.04 8.49
N ARG A 116 -7.28 3.91 7.23
CA ARG A 116 -7.95 4.51 6.07
C ARG A 116 -9.37 3.97 5.91
N ASP A 117 -9.55 2.66 6.04
CA ASP A 117 -10.84 2.00 5.92
C ASP A 117 -11.79 2.43 7.03
N ARG A 118 -11.30 2.50 8.28
CA ARG A 118 -12.09 3.04 9.40
C ARG A 118 -12.48 4.49 9.18
N TYR A 119 -11.56 5.31 8.68
CA TYR A 119 -11.85 6.70 8.34
C TYR A 119 -12.93 6.79 7.25
N TRP A 120 -12.77 6.07 6.14
CA TRP A 120 -13.76 6.05 5.06
C TRP A 120 -15.13 5.52 5.51
N SER A 121 -15.14 4.49 6.35
CA SER A 121 -16.38 3.91 6.89
C SER A 121 -17.12 4.88 7.82
N HIS A 122 -16.40 5.65 8.64
CA HIS A 122 -16.99 6.63 9.55
C HIS A 122 -17.43 7.91 8.84
N TRP A 123 -16.56 8.50 8.03
CA TRP A 123 -16.78 9.82 7.41
C TRP A 123 -17.60 9.76 6.12
N GLY A 124 -17.57 8.66 5.39
CA GLY A 124 -18.32 8.48 4.14
C GLY A 124 -19.83 8.66 4.30
N PRO A 125 -20.49 7.98 5.27
CA PRO A 125 -21.91 8.18 5.54
C PRO A 125 -22.24 9.62 5.97
N GLN A 126 -21.43 10.23 6.84
CA GLN A 126 -21.66 11.59 7.32
C GLN A 126 -21.65 12.62 6.19
N GLN A 127 -20.75 12.49 5.21
CA GLN A 127 -20.74 13.38 4.04
C GLN A 127 -21.98 13.18 3.18
N ARG A 128 -22.36 11.93 2.89
CA ARG A 128 -23.57 11.64 2.11
C ARG A 128 -24.84 12.13 2.79
N ASP A 129 -24.93 12.01 4.10
CA ASP A 129 -26.09 12.47 4.86
C ASP A 129 -26.15 14.01 4.91
N ALA A 130 -24.99 14.68 5.02
CA ALA A 130 -24.91 16.13 4.92
C ALA A 130 -25.35 16.65 3.54
N GLU A 131 -24.90 16.00 2.46
CA GLU A 131 -25.32 16.31 1.09
C GLU A 131 -26.83 16.13 0.90
N LYS A 132 -27.40 14.99 1.33
CA LYS A 132 -28.84 14.75 1.29
C LYS A 132 -29.63 15.80 2.06
N ASN A 133 -29.14 16.23 3.22
CA ASN A 133 -29.80 17.27 4.01
C ASN A 133 -29.78 18.63 3.31
N GLN A 134 -28.66 18.98 2.66
CA GLN A 134 -28.56 20.21 1.86
C GLN A 134 -29.50 20.16 0.65
N GLU A 135 -29.54 19.04 -0.07
CA GLU A 135 -30.43 18.84 -1.21
C GLU A 135 -31.91 18.92 -0.78
N ALA A 136 -32.27 18.28 0.34
CA ALA A 136 -33.62 18.35 0.90
C ALA A 136 -34.01 19.79 1.28
N ALA A 137 -33.09 20.56 1.88
CA ALA A 137 -33.32 21.96 2.22
C ALA A 137 -33.51 22.83 0.97
N TRP A 138 -32.72 22.59 -0.08
CA TRP A 138 -32.84 23.28 -1.36
C TRP A 138 -34.17 22.98 -2.06
N ASN A 139 -34.56 21.70 -2.09
CA ASN A 139 -35.84 21.26 -2.66
C ASN A 139 -37.02 21.89 -1.91
N LEU A 140 -36.97 21.96 -0.58
CA LEU A 140 -37.99 22.63 0.22
C LEU A 140 -38.07 24.13 -0.11
N HIS A 141 -36.93 24.79 -0.32
CA HIS A 141 -36.89 26.20 -0.70
C HIS A 141 -37.53 26.41 -2.09
N LEU A 142 -37.19 25.56 -3.06
CA LEU A 142 -37.75 25.61 -4.41
C LEU A 142 -39.28 25.41 -4.40
N LEU A 143 -39.78 24.46 -3.61
CA LEU A 143 -41.22 24.24 -3.46
C LEU A 143 -41.94 25.45 -2.87
N LYS A 144 -41.34 26.14 -1.90
CA LYS A 144 -41.90 27.38 -1.34
C LYS A 144 -42.00 28.48 -2.40
N LEU A 145 -40.96 28.64 -3.22
CA LEU A 145 -40.96 29.61 -4.31
C LEU A 145 -42.03 29.27 -5.36
N SER A 146 -42.12 28.00 -5.78
CA SER A 146 -43.17 27.54 -6.72
C SER A 146 -44.57 27.86 -6.20
N LYS A 147 -44.83 27.56 -4.93
CA LYS A 147 -46.11 27.85 -4.30
C LYS A 147 -46.41 29.35 -4.26
N GLN A 148 -45.42 30.20 -3.98
CA GLN A 148 -45.59 31.64 -4.00
C GLN A 148 -45.95 32.15 -5.40
N VAL A 149 -45.28 31.65 -6.43
CA VAL A 149 -45.59 31.98 -7.83
C VAL A 149 -47.01 31.56 -8.18
N GLU A 150 -47.43 30.34 -7.85
CA GLU A 150 -48.80 29.86 -8.07
C GLU A 150 -49.84 30.76 -7.36
N GLU A 151 -49.59 31.15 -6.11
CA GLU A 151 -50.47 32.05 -5.38
C GLU A 151 -50.58 33.43 -6.05
N GLU A 152 -49.47 33.97 -6.55
CA GLU A 152 -49.44 35.24 -7.29
C GLU A 152 -50.18 35.14 -8.63
N GLU A 153 -49.99 34.06 -9.38
CA GLU A 153 -50.70 33.79 -10.63
C GLU A 153 -52.21 33.71 -10.40
N MET A 154 -52.64 33.04 -9.32
CA MET A 154 -54.05 32.94 -8.95
C MET A 154 -54.64 34.32 -8.60
N ARG A 155 -53.90 35.16 -7.85
CA ARG A 155 -54.31 36.54 -7.57
C ARG A 155 -54.41 37.38 -8.85
N ALA A 156 -53.43 37.28 -9.74
CA ALA A 156 -53.42 37.98 -11.01
C ALA A 156 -54.58 37.51 -11.92
N ALA A 157 -54.87 36.21 -11.95
CA ALA A 157 -55.99 35.65 -12.69
C ALA A 157 -57.34 36.16 -12.17
N LYS A 158 -57.51 36.26 -10.85
CA LYS A 158 -58.70 36.85 -10.23
C LYS A 158 -58.87 38.31 -10.62
N LEU A 159 -57.82 39.12 -10.52
CA LEU A 159 -57.85 40.53 -10.93
C LEU A 159 -58.17 40.69 -12.42
N ARG A 160 -57.61 39.83 -13.28
CA ARG A 160 -57.94 39.82 -14.72
C ARG A 160 -59.42 39.52 -14.97
N ARG A 161 -60.02 38.59 -14.21
CA ARG A 161 -61.46 38.29 -14.30
C ARG A 161 -62.30 39.49 -13.87
N ASP A 162 -61.98 40.12 -12.74
CA ASP A 162 -62.72 41.28 -12.24
C ASP A 162 -62.65 42.46 -13.24
N LYS A 163 -61.47 42.73 -13.81
CA LYS A 163 -61.31 43.74 -14.86
C LYS A 163 -62.11 43.43 -16.12
N ARG A 164 -62.19 42.16 -16.53
CA ARG A 164 -63.02 41.74 -17.68
C ARG A 164 -64.50 42.00 -17.39
N LEU A 165 -65.00 41.62 -16.22
CA LEU A 165 -66.39 41.87 -15.82
C LEU A 165 -66.73 43.37 -15.80
N GLN A 166 -65.83 44.21 -15.28
CA GLN A 166 -66.01 45.67 -15.32
C GLN A 166 -66.05 46.21 -16.75
N MET A 167 -65.14 45.75 -17.61
CA MET A 167 -65.12 46.12 -19.03
C MET A 167 -66.41 45.69 -19.74
N ASP A 168 -66.90 44.48 -19.48
CA ASP A 168 -68.14 43.95 -20.05
C ASP A 168 -69.36 44.78 -19.64
N GLN A 169 -69.41 45.23 -18.37
CA GLN A 169 -70.46 46.14 -17.89
C GLN A 169 -70.42 47.49 -18.63
N ILE A 170 -69.24 48.11 -18.74
CA ILE A 170 -69.08 49.38 -19.46
C ILE A 170 -69.45 49.22 -20.93
N ASN A 171 -68.98 48.15 -21.59
CA ASN A 171 -69.31 47.84 -22.97
C ASN A 171 -70.82 47.65 -23.16
N MET A 172 -71.51 47.01 -22.22
CA MET A 172 -72.98 46.88 -22.26
C MET A 172 -73.67 48.24 -22.16
N HIS A 173 -73.22 49.13 -21.27
CA HIS A 173 -73.78 50.47 -21.15
C HIS A 173 -73.53 51.29 -22.42
N LEU A 174 -72.29 51.30 -22.92
CA LEU A 174 -71.91 52.01 -24.14
C LEU A 174 -72.67 51.49 -25.36
N ALA A 175 -72.89 50.17 -25.48
CA ALA A 175 -73.67 49.59 -26.56
C ALA A 175 -75.13 50.06 -26.54
N LYS A 176 -75.75 50.17 -25.35
CA LYS A 176 -77.10 50.73 -25.21
C LYS A 176 -77.16 52.20 -25.59
N GLU A 177 -76.19 53.00 -25.17
CA GLU A 177 -76.09 54.42 -25.54
C GLU A 177 -75.91 54.60 -27.05
N GLN A 178 -75.03 53.81 -27.67
CA GLN A 178 -74.83 53.82 -29.11
C GLN A 178 -76.11 53.44 -29.87
N GLN A 179 -76.82 52.39 -29.42
CA GLN A 179 -78.10 52.00 -30.01
C GLN A 179 -79.14 53.13 -29.90
N ALA A 180 -79.29 53.74 -28.72
CA ALA A 180 -80.21 54.85 -28.51
C ALA A 180 -79.85 56.08 -29.38
N TYR A 181 -78.56 56.39 -29.53
CA TYR A 181 -78.09 57.47 -30.38
C TYR A 181 -78.35 57.19 -31.86
N GLN A 182 -78.09 55.97 -32.33
CA GLN A 182 -78.43 55.54 -33.69
C GLN A 182 -79.93 55.63 -33.96
N GLU A 183 -80.77 55.23 -32.99
CA GLU A 183 -82.22 55.40 -33.09
C GLU A 183 -82.62 56.88 -33.20
N TYR A 184 -82.02 57.76 -32.40
CA TYR A 184 -82.27 59.21 -32.46
C TYR A 184 -81.91 59.78 -33.83
N LEU A 185 -80.71 59.48 -34.34
CA LEU A 185 -80.26 59.92 -35.66
C LEU A 185 -81.22 59.46 -36.76
N ASN A 186 -81.55 58.17 -36.78
CA ASN A 186 -82.40 57.58 -37.80
C ASN A 186 -83.85 58.07 -37.74
N LYS A 187 -84.42 58.26 -36.54
CA LYS A 187 -85.85 58.58 -36.35
C LYS A 187 -86.18 60.07 -36.27
N LYS A 188 -85.24 60.93 -35.84
CA LYS A 188 -85.49 62.36 -35.64
C LYS A 188 -84.68 63.25 -36.58
N LEU A 189 -83.40 62.96 -36.78
CA LEU A 189 -82.53 63.81 -37.60
C LEU A 189 -82.62 63.47 -39.09
N TYR A 190 -82.51 62.19 -39.44
CA TYR A 190 -82.48 61.73 -40.83
C TYR A 190 -83.88 61.52 -41.45
N THR A 191 -84.94 61.61 -40.65
CA THR A 191 -86.31 61.70 -41.18
C THR A 191 -86.60 63.12 -41.64
N ASN A 192 -86.41 63.40 -42.93
CA ASN A 192 -86.85 64.65 -43.53
C ASN A 192 -88.37 64.71 -43.56
N LYS A 193 -88.95 65.60 -42.74
CA LYS A 193 -90.36 65.96 -42.83
C LYS A 193 -90.49 67.20 -43.70
N PRO A 194 -91.25 67.16 -44.81
CA PRO A 194 -91.44 68.34 -45.65
C PRO A 194 -92.10 69.47 -44.85
N THR A 195 -91.49 70.66 -44.88
CA THR A 195 -91.97 71.87 -44.19
C THR A 195 -93.31 72.30 -44.78
N LYS A 196 -94.19 72.95 -44.00
CA LYS A 196 -95.49 73.45 -44.50
C LYS A 196 -95.32 74.31 -45.77
N ASP A 197 -94.26 75.11 -45.82
CA ASP A 197 -93.88 75.93 -46.97
C ASP A 197 -93.61 75.11 -48.24
N PHE A 198 -93.10 73.87 -48.12
CA PHE A 198 -92.93 72.97 -49.25
C PHE A 198 -94.26 72.62 -49.91
N PHE A 199 -95.30 72.33 -49.11
CA PHE A 199 -96.64 72.05 -49.65
C PHE A 199 -97.30 73.32 -50.22
N SER A 200 -96.99 74.49 -49.66
CA SER A 200 -97.47 75.79 -50.15
C SER A 200 -96.90 76.21 -51.51
N GLN A 201 -95.85 75.55 -52.01
CA GLN A 201 -95.31 75.81 -53.35
C GLN A 201 -96.21 75.26 -54.47
N PHE A 202 -96.92 74.17 -54.20
CA PHE A 202 -97.79 73.52 -55.18
C PHE A 202 -99.15 74.23 -55.24
N ASN A 203 -99.73 74.38 -56.45
CA ASN A 203 -101.00 75.08 -56.75
C ASN A 203 -101.01 76.62 -56.57
N THR A 204 -99.85 77.27 -56.60
CA THR A 204 -99.72 78.74 -56.53
C THR A 204 -99.90 79.46 -57.87
N THR A 205 -99.90 78.73 -59.00
CA THR A 205 -100.08 79.28 -60.35
C THR A 205 -101.26 78.60 -61.05
N SER A 206 -102.20 79.36 -61.61
CA SER A 206 -103.45 78.85 -62.21
C SER A 206 -103.30 78.34 -63.66
N ARG A 207 -102.10 77.90 -64.06
CA ARG A 207 -101.80 77.57 -65.46
C ARG A 207 -102.16 76.14 -65.81
#